data_AF-A0A3Q0JDE5-F1
#
_entry.id   AF-A0A3Q0JDE5-F1
#
_cell.length_a   1.000
_cell.length_b   1.000
_cell.length_c   1.000
_cell.angle_alpha   90.00
_cell.angle_beta   90.00
_cell.angle_gamma   90.00
#
_symmetry.space_group_name_H-M   'P 1'
#
loop_
_entity.id
_entity.type
_entity.pdbx_description
1 polymer ?
#
loop_
_entity_poly.entity_id
_entity_poly.type
_entity_poly.pdbx_seq_one_letter_code
_entity_poly.pdbx_strand_id
1 'polypeptide(L)'
;HSSSGCRTLSGTSVASPVVAGVVALLASGLKHRPAGHINPASMKQGLMASARRLPGVNMFEQGSGKIDLLRAYQILNSYTPQASLSPSYLDLTECQYMWPYCTQPLYHGAIPIIVNVTILNGMGVVGKILERPKWYPYLPHNGEFLEISMTYSDILWPWSGYLAVHISVSAAAAAWQGTVQGHIEVTVESPPLEGEEGVRRSTVKLAVKANIIPTPPRHKRILWDQYHNLRYPQGYFPRDNLKMKNDPLDWNGDHVHTNFKDLYQHLRNIGYYIEVLGTPFTCFDARHYGVLLLVDPEEEYHREEIDKLRRDVEQDGLALIVLADWYNTDVMRKIKFYDENTRQWWLPETGGSNIPALNELLAVHGIRLGDRVYEGSITMNDRTLQYMSGTSIVQFPTSGVLVGAKLNNQGKKGVNPNAPMAGWSLRWLSTSWRFTVFVSGTGYTRVRLP
;
A
#
# COMPACT_ATOMS: atom_id res chain seq x y z
N HIS A 1 -3.45 -42.27 9.80
CA HIS A 1 -3.32 -42.74 8.40
C HIS A 1 -2.92 -41.56 7.51
N SER A 2 -1.63 -41.36 7.27
CA SER A 2 -1.16 -40.49 6.19
C SER A 2 -1.33 -41.26 4.88
N SER A 3 -2.18 -40.78 3.97
CA SER A 3 -2.29 -41.37 2.64
C SER A 3 -0.97 -41.16 1.90
N SER A 4 -0.21 -42.22 1.64
CA SER A 4 0.94 -42.20 0.75
C SER A 4 0.46 -41.97 -0.69
N GLY A 5 0.76 -40.79 -1.25
CA GLY A 5 0.42 -40.44 -2.63
C GLY A 5 0.81 -39.01 -2.99
N CYS A 6 1.06 -38.74 -4.27
CA CYS A 6 1.29 -37.39 -4.77
C CYS A 6 -0.04 -36.63 -4.87
N ARG A 7 -0.04 -35.35 -4.48
CA ARG A 7 -1.19 -34.46 -4.63
C ARG A 7 -0.74 -33.15 -5.27
N THR A 8 -1.56 -32.63 -6.17
CA THR A 8 -1.36 -31.28 -6.71
C THR A 8 -1.71 -30.27 -5.63
N LEU A 9 -0.79 -29.35 -5.36
CA LEU A 9 -0.97 -28.24 -4.43
C LEU A 9 -0.72 -26.93 -5.17
N SER A 10 -1.36 -25.86 -4.72
CA SER A 10 -1.21 -24.50 -5.24
C SER A 10 -0.80 -23.55 -4.12
N GLY A 11 0.03 -22.57 -4.45
CA GLY A 11 0.46 -21.53 -3.50
C GLY A 11 1.94 -21.22 -3.59
N THR A 12 2.35 -20.09 -3.02
CA THR A 12 3.76 -19.67 -2.95
C THR A 12 4.61 -20.67 -2.16
N SER A 13 4.03 -21.41 -1.21
CA SER A 13 4.68 -22.52 -0.51
C SER A 13 5.17 -23.64 -1.44
N VAL A 14 4.60 -23.79 -2.64
CA VAL A 14 5.07 -24.73 -3.67
C VAL A 14 6.12 -24.07 -4.58
N ALA A 15 6.03 -22.76 -4.81
CA ALA A 15 7.00 -22.04 -5.63
C ALA A 15 8.37 -21.89 -4.94
N SER A 16 8.40 -21.58 -3.64
CA SER A 16 9.63 -21.39 -2.87
C SER A 16 10.64 -22.56 -2.96
N PRO A 17 10.26 -23.83 -2.72
CA PRO A 17 11.19 -24.95 -2.85
C PRO A 17 11.69 -25.16 -4.29
N VAL A 18 10.91 -24.80 -5.31
CA VAL A 18 11.36 -24.84 -6.72
C VAL A 18 12.49 -23.83 -6.94
N VAL A 19 12.35 -22.60 -6.42
CA VAL A 19 13.43 -21.59 -6.48
C VAL A 19 14.68 -22.08 -5.74
N ALA A 20 14.51 -22.68 -4.56
CA ALA A 20 15.62 -23.24 -3.80
C ALA A 20 16.37 -24.34 -4.58
N GLY A 21 15.64 -25.25 -5.24
CA GLY A 21 16.23 -26.27 -6.11
C GLY A 21 16.98 -25.67 -7.30
N VAL A 22 16.44 -24.61 -7.92
CA VAL A 22 17.13 -23.86 -8.99
C VAL A 22 18.45 -23.26 -8.49
N VAL A 23 18.44 -22.61 -7.32
CA VAL A 23 19.66 -22.04 -6.71
C VAL A 23 20.69 -23.13 -6.45
N ALA A 24 20.28 -24.27 -5.89
CA ALA A 24 21.18 -25.39 -5.62
C ALA A 24 21.81 -25.95 -6.92
N LEU A 25 21.00 -26.10 -7.98
CA LEU A 25 21.47 -26.58 -9.27
C LEU A 25 22.46 -25.59 -9.92
N LEU A 26 22.16 -24.29 -9.90
CA LEU A 26 23.06 -23.24 -10.39
C LEU A 26 24.37 -23.23 -9.61
N ALA A 27 24.30 -23.24 -8.27
CA ALA A 27 25.48 -23.28 -7.42
C ALA A 27 26.35 -24.51 -7.70
N SER A 28 25.74 -25.68 -7.95
CA SER A 28 26.47 -26.89 -8.32
C SER A 28 27.10 -26.80 -9.71
N GLY A 29 26.37 -26.26 -10.70
CA GLY A 29 26.83 -26.16 -12.09
C GLY A 29 27.86 -25.06 -12.35
N LEU A 30 28.06 -24.15 -11.39
CA LEU A 30 28.97 -23.00 -11.50
C LEU A 30 30.20 -23.12 -10.59
N LYS A 31 30.46 -24.30 -10.02
CA LYS A 31 31.63 -24.55 -9.14
C LYS A 31 32.98 -24.28 -9.81
N HIS A 32 33.04 -24.34 -11.14
CA HIS A 32 34.24 -24.03 -11.92
C HIS A 32 34.53 -22.53 -12.02
N ARG A 33 33.59 -21.66 -11.64
CA ARG A 33 33.82 -20.21 -11.59
C ARG A 33 34.82 -19.90 -10.47
N PRO A 34 35.60 -18.80 -10.59
CA PRO A 34 36.50 -18.38 -9.52
C PRO A 34 35.76 -18.23 -8.19
N ALA A 35 36.42 -18.60 -7.09
CA ALA A 35 35.85 -18.50 -5.75
C ALA A 35 35.35 -17.07 -5.49
N GLY A 36 34.23 -16.91 -4.79
CA GLY A 36 33.66 -15.59 -4.46
C GLY A 36 33.01 -14.80 -5.60
N HIS A 37 33.19 -15.19 -6.88
CA HIS A 37 32.43 -14.59 -7.98
C HIS A 37 30.96 -14.96 -7.93
N ILE A 38 30.68 -16.21 -7.54
CA ILE A 38 29.33 -16.71 -7.29
C ILE A 38 29.09 -16.69 -5.78
N ASN A 39 28.31 -15.72 -5.34
CA ASN A 39 27.87 -15.45 -3.98
C ASN A 39 26.34 -15.18 -3.93
N PRO A 40 25.73 -15.07 -2.75
CA PRO A 40 24.27 -14.84 -2.64
C PRO A 40 23.74 -13.64 -3.44
N ALA A 41 24.47 -12.52 -3.50
CA ALA A 41 24.06 -11.37 -4.31
C ALA A 41 24.13 -11.68 -5.81
N SER A 42 25.26 -12.18 -6.31
CA SER A 42 25.39 -12.53 -7.74
C SER A 42 24.34 -13.54 -8.19
N MET A 43 24.01 -14.54 -7.36
CA MET A 43 22.95 -15.50 -7.62
C MET A 43 21.59 -14.80 -7.75
N LYS A 44 21.26 -13.92 -6.79
CA LYS A 44 20.03 -13.11 -6.84
C LYS A 44 19.99 -12.21 -8.07
N GLN A 45 21.10 -11.55 -8.40
CA GLN A 45 21.22 -10.70 -9.60
C GLN A 45 21.01 -11.50 -10.88
N GLY A 46 21.62 -12.68 -11.01
CA GLY A 46 21.47 -13.57 -12.15
C GLY A 46 20.03 -14.05 -12.33
N LEU A 47 19.38 -14.48 -11.23
CA LEU A 47 17.98 -14.88 -11.25
C LEU A 47 17.07 -13.72 -11.69
N MET A 48 17.24 -12.54 -11.11
CA MET A 48 16.42 -11.36 -11.42
C MET A 48 16.63 -10.86 -12.86
N ALA A 49 17.88 -10.81 -13.34
CA ALA A 49 18.20 -10.39 -14.70
C ALA A 49 17.73 -11.40 -15.77
N SER A 50 17.65 -12.68 -15.42
CA SER A 50 17.17 -13.74 -16.31
C SER A 50 15.64 -13.85 -16.38
N ALA A 51 14.95 -13.33 -15.37
CA ALA A 51 13.52 -13.54 -15.19
C ALA A 51 12.71 -12.98 -16.37
N ARG A 52 11.67 -13.71 -16.76
CA ARG A 52 10.76 -13.33 -17.84
C ARG A 52 9.52 -12.69 -17.25
N ARG A 53 9.27 -11.42 -17.62
CA ARG A 53 8.07 -10.72 -17.20
C ARG A 53 6.82 -11.38 -17.75
N LEU A 54 5.81 -11.47 -16.89
CA LEU A 54 4.48 -11.95 -17.21
C LEU A 54 3.64 -10.82 -17.83
N PRO A 55 2.88 -11.11 -18.88
CA PRO A 55 1.96 -10.14 -19.48
C PRO A 55 0.85 -9.77 -18.47
N GLY A 56 0.53 -8.48 -18.36
CA GLY A 56 -0.59 -8.00 -17.54
C GLY A 56 -0.38 -8.03 -16.02
N VAL A 57 0.81 -8.37 -15.53
CA VAL A 57 1.13 -8.43 -14.09
C VAL A 57 2.12 -7.32 -13.74
N ASN A 58 1.95 -6.63 -12.61
CA ASN A 58 2.83 -5.53 -12.22
C ASN A 58 4.02 -6.00 -11.36
N MET A 59 5.01 -5.13 -11.13
CA MET A 59 6.23 -5.50 -10.39
C MET A 59 5.99 -5.96 -8.95
N PHE A 60 4.94 -5.45 -8.28
CA PHE A 60 4.63 -5.81 -6.89
C PHE A 60 3.98 -7.19 -6.79
N GLU A 61 3.35 -7.65 -7.87
CA GLU A 61 2.76 -8.99 -7.97
C GLU A 61 3.78 -10.04 -8.45
N GLN A 62 4.64 -9.71 -9.43
CA GLN A 62 5.55 -10.68 -10.06
C GLN A 62 7.02 -10.55 -9.66
N GLY A 63 7.40 -9.50 -8.92
CA GLY A 63 8.81 -9.14 -8.74
C GLY A 63 9.51 -8.90 -10.09
N SER A 64 10.67 -9.53 -10.29
CA SER A 64 11.40 -9.47 -11.57
C SER A 64 10.80 -10.36 -12.67
N GLY A 65 9.81 -11.21 -12.35
CA GLY A 65 9.15 -12.12 -13.29
C GLY A 65 9.44 -13.60 -13.04
N LYS A 66 9.01 -14.45 -13.97
CA LYS A 66 9.17 -15.91 -13.90
C LYS A 66 10.63 -16.32 -14.10
N ILE A 67 11.13 -17.18 -13.21
CA ILE A 67 12.50 -17.73 -13.27
C ILE A 67 12.75 -18.44 -14.61
N ASP A 68 13.96 -18.20 -15.14
CA ASP A 68 14.51 -18.88 -16.32
C ASP A 68 15.88 -19.46 -15.96
N LEU A 69 15.90 -20.74 -15.57
CA LEU A 69 17.10 -21.44 -15.11
C LEU A 69 18.25 -21.40 -16.13
N LEU A 70 17.95 -21.64 -17.42
CA LEU A 70 18.96 -21.72 -18.46
C LEU A 70 19.59 -20.34 -18.71
N ARG A 71 18.76 -19.30 -18.77
CA ARG A 71 19.25 -17.93 -18.92
C ARG A 71 20.00 -17.45 -17.67
N ALA A 72 19.55 -17.83 -16.47
CA ALA A 72 20.29 -17.56 -15.23
C ALA A 72 21.67 -18.20 -15.25
N TYR A 73 21.78 -19.46 -15.67
CA TYR A 73 23.07 -20.14 -15.82
C TYR A 73 23.99 -19.42 -16.81
N GLN A 74 23.47 -19.03 -17.98
CA GLN A 74 24.24 -18.29 -18.98
C GLN A 74 24.78 -16.96 -18.43
N ILE A 75 23.92 -16.17 -17.77
CA ILE A 75 24.30 -14.89 -17.15
C ILE A 75 25.38 -15.12 -16.08
N LEU A 76 25.16 -16.08 -15.18
CA LEU A 76 26.08 -16.38 -14.08
C LEU A 76 27.42 -16.97 -14.55
N ASN A 77 27.41 -17.76 -15.63
CA ASN A 77 28.62 -18.35 -16.17
C ASN A 77 29.58 -17.31 -16.75
N SER A 78 29.05 -16.19 -17.27
CA SER A 78 29.83 -15.03 -17.73
C SER A 78 29.84 -13.86 -16.73
N TYR A 79 29.34 -14.07 -15.51
CA TYR A 79 29.13 -12.97 -14.55
C TYR A 79 30.44 -12.42 -14.00
N THR A 80 30.62 -11.11 -14.12
CA THR A 80 31.67 -10.37 -13.42
C THR A 80 31.08 -9.70 -12.18
N PRO A 81 31.72 -9.82 -11.00
CA PRO A 81 31.26 -9.18 -9.78
C PRO A 81 30.96 -7.68 -9.97
N GLN A 82 29.72 -7.27 -9.72
CA GLN A 82 29.25 -5.90 -9.92
C GLN A 82 28.09 -5.56 -8.98
N ALA A 83 27.82 -4.26 -8.85
CA ALA A 83 26.58 -3.79 -8.26
C ALA A 83 25.43 -3.81 -9.29
N SER A 84 24.20 -3.92 -8.82
CA SER A 84 23.00 -3.72 -9.66
C SER A 84 21.85 -3.13 -8.84
N LEU A 85 20.84 -2.64 -9.53
CA LEU A 85 19.66 -2.02 -8.93
C LEU A 85 18.40 -2.86 -9.18
N SER A 86 17.49 -2.87 -8.22
CA SER A 86 16.17 -3.47 -8.36
C SER A 86 15.09 -2.55 -7.78
N PRO A 87 14.15 -2.04 -8.60
CA PRO A 87 14.12 -2.16 -10.05
C PRO A 87 15.36 -1.53 -10.72
N SER A 88 15.68 -1.95 -11.94
CA SER A 88 16.87 -1.48 -12.67
C SER A 88 16.69 -0.12 -13.36
N TYR A 89 15.46 0.39 -13.40
CA TYR A 89 15.07 1.69 -13.91
C TYR A 89 13.72 2.09 -13.30
N LEU A 90 13.33 3.35 -13.45
CA LEU A 90 12.05 3.92 -13.05
C LEU A 90 11.39 4.58 -14.27
N ASP A 91 10.57 3.85 -15.02
CA ASP A 91 9.78 4.43 -16.11
C ASP A 91 8.32 4.51 -15.66
N LEU A 92 7.94 5.63 -15.08
CA LEU A 92 6.56 5.90 -14.63
C LEU A 92 5.59 6.10 -15.81
N THR A 93 6.00 5.82 -17.05
CA THR A 93 5.11 5.74 -18.21
C THR A 93 4.81 4.28 -18.62
N GLU A 94 5.51 3.30 -18.05
CA GLU A 94 5.32 1.87 -18.36
C GLU A 94 4.26 1.23 -17.47
N CYS A 95 2.99 1.33 -17.86
CA CYS A 95 1.93 0.95 -16.93
C CYS A 95 1.78 -0.53 -16.60
N GLN A 96 2.18 -1.42 -17.50
CA GLN A 96 2.08 -2.85 -17.22
C GLN A 96 2.92 -3.26 -16.02
N TYR A 97 4.11 -2.67 -15.86
CA TYR A 97 5.08 -3.09 -14.85
C TYR A 97 5.19 -2.12 -13.67
N MET A 98 5.07 -0.81 -13.92
CA MET A 98 5.30 0.26 -12.92
C MET A 98 4.02 0.73 -12.21
N TRP A 99 2.92 -0.01 -12.32
CA TRP A 99 1.74 0.25 -11.51
C TRP A 99 2.06 0.15 -10.01
N PRO A 100 1.59 1.08 -9.14
CA PRO A 100 0.63 2.16 -9.41
C PRO A 100 1.26 3.48 -9.83
N TYR A 101 2.58 3.61 -9.87
CA TYR A 101 3.25 4.87 -10.17
C TYR A 101 2.92 5.43 -11.56
N CYS A 102 2.52 4.58 -12.50
CA CYS A 102 2.25 4.97 -13.87
C CYS A 102 0.86 5.62 -14.10
N THR A 103 -0.10 5.37 -13.20
CA THR A 103 -1.52 5.71 -13.46
C THR A 103 -1.86 7.15 -13.11
N GLN A 104 -0.92 7.87 -12.49
CA GLN A 104 -1.04 9.27 -12.17
C GLN A 104 0.23 10.01 -12.59
N PRO A 105 0.14 10.98 -13.52
CA PRO A 105 1.27 11.85 -13.83
C PRO A 105 1.61 12.73 -12.63
N LEU A 106 2.87 13.18 -12.58
CA LEU A 106 3.38 14.06 -11.54
C LEU A 106 2.89 15.50 -11.78
N TYR A 107 2.82 16.28 -10.72
CA TYR A 107 2.55 17.72 -10.80
C TYR A 107 3.15 18.46 -9.60
N HIS A 108 3.35 19.76 -9.77
CA HIS A 108 3.89 20.60 -8.70
C HIS A 108 2.92 20.72 -7.52
N GLY A 109 3.46 20.66 -6.31
CA GLY A 109 2.69 20.74 -5.06
C GLY A 109 2.03 19.42 -4.63
N ALA A 110 2.31 18.31 -5.32
CA ALA A 110 1.97 16.96 -4.86
C ALA A 110 2.92 16.48 -3.75
N ILE A 111 2.46 15.55 -2.91
CA ILE A 111 3.30 14.75 -2.02
C ILE A 111 4.31 13.99 -2.89
N PRO A 112 5.62 14.02 -2.52
CA PRO A 112 6.65 13.32 -3.28
C PRO A 112 6.35 11.83 -3.40
N ILE A 113 6.48 11.28 -4.61
CA ILE A 113 6.43 9.83 -4.79
C ILE A 113 7.73 9.23 -4.26
N ILE A 114 7.63 8.18 -3.46
CA ILE A 114 8.79 7.45 -2.95
C ILE A 114 8.88 6.10 -3.66
N VAL A 115 10.03 5.84 -4.27
CA VAL A 115 10.35 4.53 -4.85
C VAL A 115 11.58 3.96 -4.15
N ASN A 116 11.41 2.81 -3.51
CA ASN A 116 12.50 2.09 -2.86
C ASN A 116 13.21 1.18 -3.87
N VAL A 117 14.51 1.42 -4.04
CA VAL A 117 15.39 0.65 -4.91
C VAL A 117 16.35 -0.15 -4.05
N THR A 118 16.42 -1.45 -4.28
CA THR A 118 17.43 -2.31 -3.65
C THR A 118 18.73 -2.22 -4.44
N ILE A 119 19.82 -1.90 -3.75
CA ILE A 119 21.18 -2.02 -4.29
C ILE A 119 21.68 -3.41 -3.94
N LEU A 120 22.00 -4.22 -4.95
CA LEU A 120 22.62 -5.53 -4.78
C LEU A 120 24.12 -5.40 -5.05
N ASN A 121 24.94 -5.91 -4.15
CA ASN A 121 26.39 -5.89 -4.24
C ASN A 121 26.95 -7.29 -4.45
N GLY A 122 27.19 -7.66 -5.71
CA GLY A 122 27.81 -8.94 -6.02
C GLY A 122 29.34 -8.95 -5.91
N MET A 123 29.97 -7.82 -5.54
CA MET A 123 31.43 -7.70 -5.43
C MET A 123 32.00 -8.27 -4.12
N GLY A 124 31.22 -8.23 -3.03
CA GLY A 124 31.64 -8.69 -1.70
C GLY A 124 30.53 -8.58 -0.65
N VAL A 125 30.73 -9.21 0.52
CA VAL A 125 29.72 -9.26 1.61
C VAL A 125 29.35 -7.87 2.10
N VAL A 126 30.36 -6.99 2.16
CA VAL A 126 30.27 -5.60 2.57
C VAL A 126 30.54 -4.73 1.36
N GLY A 127 29.73 -3.68 1.19
CA GLY A 127 30.03 -2.58 0.27
C GLY A 127 29.79 -1.23 0.95
N LYS A 128 30.34 -0.17 0.37
CA LYS A 128 30.09 1.21 0.80
C LYS A 128 29.70 2.06 -0.41
N ILE A 129 28.74 2.95 -0.22
CA ILE A 129 28.46 3.99 -1.21
C ILE A 129 29.56 5.07 -1.09
N LEU A 130 30.38 5.21 -2.13
CA LEU A 130 31.60 6.02 -2.09
C LEU A 130 31.29 7.52 -1.97
N GLU A 131 30.40 8.00 -2.82
CA GLU A 131 29.93 9.38 -2.87
C GLU A 131 28.41 9.42 -2.77
N ARG A 132 27.87 10.56 -2.34
CA ARG A 132 26.42 10.78 -2.34
C ARG A 132 25.86 10.49 -3.75
N PRO A 133 24.80 9.68 -3.89
CA PRO A 133 24.10 9.49 -5.16
C PRO A 133 23.75 10.83 -5.81
N LYS A 134 23.97 10.92 -7.13
CA LYS A 134 23.83 12.17 -7.90
C LYS A 134 22.70 12.04 -8.91
N TRP A 135 21.84 13.06 -8.95
CA TRP A 135 20.83 13.23 -10.00
C TRP A 135 21.44 13.96 -11.19
N TYR A 136 21.29 13.38 -12.38
CA TYR A 136 21.71 13.94 -13.66
C TYR A 136 20.48 14.19 -14.53
N PRO A 137 19.91 15.41 -14.51
CA PRO A 137 18.79 15.76 -15.37
C PRO A 137 19.24 15.86 -16.83
N TYR A 138 18.47 15.28 -17.75
CA TYR A 138 18.73 15.43 -19.18
C TYR A 138 18.02 16.68 -19.70
N LEU A 139 18.77 17.77 -19.92
CA LEU A 139 18.23 19.04 -20.42
C LEU A 139 17.44 18.91 -21.75
N PRO A 140 17.89 18.12 -22.75
CA PRO A 140 17.10 17.89 -23.97
C PRO A 140 15.76 17.17 -23.73
N HIS A 141 15.59 16.57 -22.54
CA HIS A 141 14.41 15.85 -22.11
C HIS A 141 13.80 16.47 -20.84
N ASN A 142 14.01 17.76 -20.61
CA ASN A 142 13.40 18.54 -19.53
C ASN A 142 13.58 17.93 -18.12
N GLY A 143 14.69 17.22 -17.88
CA GLY A 143 14.96 16.55 -16.61
C GLY A 143 15.06 17.51 -15.41
N GLU A 144 15.34 18.79 -15.67
CA GLU A 144 15.40 19.87 -14.68
C GLU A 144 14.04 20.20 -14.04
N PHE A 145 12.93 19.73 -14.62
CA PHE A 145 11.61 19.85 -14.01
C PHE A 145 11.35 18.84 -12.90
N LEU A 146 12.22 17.84 -12.73
CA LEU A 146 12.17 16.92 -11.59
C LEU A 146 13.09 17.41 -10.47
N GLU A 147 12.51 17.45 -9.27
CA GLU A 147 13.25 17.57 -8.03
C GLU A 147 13.40 16.18 -7.41
N ILE A 148 14.63 15.68 -7.42
CA ILE A 148 14.96 14.36 -6.89
C ILE A 148 15.76 14.51 -5.61
N SER A 149 15.25 13.94 -4.52
CA SER A 149 16.02 13.75 -3.27
C SER A 149 16.11 12.27 -2.93
N MET A 150 17.11 11.90 -2.14
CA MET A 150 17.49 10.50 -1.95
C MET A 150 17.88 10.23 -0.50
N THR A 151 17.41 9.11 0.02
CA THR A 151 17.86 8.53 1.30
C THR A 151 18.45 7.16 0.99
N TYR A 152 19.59 6.80 1.56
CA TYR A 152 20.31 5.58 1.16
C TYR A 152 21.12 4.96 2.29
N SER A 153 21.51 3.71 2.13
CA SER A 153 22.43 3.01 3.05
C SER A 153 23.87 3.46 2.82
N ASP A 154 24.57 3.91 3.88
CA ASP A 154 26.01 4.17 3.79
C ASP A 154 26.81 2.89 3.56
N ILE A 155 26.41 1.81 4.24
CA ILE A 155 27.01 0.48 4.19
C ILE A 155 26.00 -0.51 3.64
N LEU A 156 26.42 -1.35 2.69
CA LEU A 156 25.66 -2.47 2.15
C LEU A 156 26.08 -3.74 2.89
N TRP A 157 25.22 -4.28 3.74
CA TRP A 157 25.50 -5.51 4.48
C TRP A 157 24.22 -6.25 4.93
N PRO A 158 24.16 -7.58 4.79
CA PRO A 158 25.01 -8.40 3.93
C PRO A 158 24.55 -8.26 2.47
N TRP A 159 25.50 -8.03 1.55
CA TRP A 159 25.32 -8.05 0.08
C TRP A 159 24.32 -7.04 -0.51
N SER A 160 23.66 -6.22 0.29
CA SER A 160 22.63 -5.31 -0.20
C SER A 160 22.42 -4.11 0.71
N GLY A 161 21.78 -3.08 0.17
CA GLY A 161 21.25 -1.93 0.90
C GLY A 161 20.14 -1.28 0.08
N TYR A 162 19.72 -0.08 0.49
CA TYR A 162 18.60 0.62 -0.13
C TYR A 162 18.99 2.00 -0.67
N LEU A 163 18.21 2.45 -1.65
CA LEU A 163 18.12 3.80 -2.16
C LEU A 163 16.64 4.15 -2.27
N ALA A 164 16.14 5.00 -1.39
CA ALA A 164 14.81 5.59 -1.47
C ALA A 164 14.89 6.86 -2.32
N VAL A 165 14.21 6.86 -3.47
CA VAL A 165 14.14 7.98 -4.40
C VAL A 165 12.85 8.73 -4.16
N HIS A 166 12.94 9.99 -3.76
CA HIS A 166 11.81 10.90 -3.61
C HIS A 166 11.72 11.77 -4.87
N ILE A 167 10.57 11.73 -5.54
CA ILE A 167 10.34 12.36 -6.83
C ILE A 167 9.27 13.43 -6.68
N SER A 168 9.65 14.68 -6.94
CA SER A 168 8.78 15.86 -6.94
C SER A 168 8.92 16.65 -8.25
N VAL A 169 8.01 17.60 -8.46
CA VAL A 169 8.02 18.49 -9.62
C VAL A 169 8.35 19.91 -9.18
N SER A 170 9.30 20.53 -9.87
CA SER A 170 9.73 21.89 -9.57
C SER A 170 8.64 22.92 -9.85
N ALA A 171 8.67 24.04 -9.13
CA ALA A 171 7.70 25.12 -9.30
C ALA A 171 7.69 25.69 -10.75
N ALA A 172 8.82 25.63 -11.45
CA ALA A 172 8.93 26.06 -12.85
C ALA A 172 8.03 25.25 -13.80
N ALA A 173 7.68 24.01 -13.44
CA ALA A 173 6.83 23.13 -14.22
C ALA A 173 5.37 23.10 -13.75
N ALA A 174 4.94 24.00 -12.85
CA ALA A 174 3.59 24.00 -12.30
C ALA A 174 2.47 24.15 -13.34
N ALA A 175 2.75 24.82 -14.47
CA ALA A 175 1.85 24.98 -15.60
C ALA A 175 2.30 24.21 -16.86
N TRP A 176 3.30 23.35 -16.73
CA TRP A 176 3.92 22.65 -17.86
C TRP A 176 3.37 21.23 -18.02
N GLN A 177 3.42 20.71 -19.24
CA GLN A 177 3.04 19.34 -19.55
C GLN A 177 4.06 18.68 -20.48
N GLY A 178 4.43 17.45 -20.17
CA GLY A 178 5.26 16.63 -21.05
C GLY A 178 5.98 15.51 -20.33
N THR A 179 6.86 14.83 -21.06
CA THR A 179 7.71 13.75 -20.54
C THR A 179 9.07 14.31 -20.11
N VAL A 180 9.53 13.86 -18.96
CA VAL A 180 10.82 14.23 -18.37
C VAL A 180 11.72 13.01 -18.22
N GLN A 181 13.03 13.20 -18.37
CA GLN A 181 14.01 12.12 -18.22
C GLN A 181 15.31 12.57 -17.53
N GLY A 182 15.95 11.62 -16.87
CA GLY A 182 17.31 11.76 -16.36
C GLY A 182 17.77 10.44 -15.75
N HIS A 183 18.85 10.48 -14.95
CA HIS A 183 19.28 9.30 -14.22
C HIS A 183 19.94 9.63 -12.88
N ILE A 184 19.90 8.65 -11.97
CA ILE A 184 20.64 8.67 -10.73
C ILE A 184 21.87 7.79 -10.88
N GLU A 185 23.04 8.29 -10.52
CA GLU A 185 24.28 7.53 -10.50
C GLU A 185 24.67 7.16 -9.07
N VAL A 186 25.00 5.88 -8.85
CA VAL A 186 25.48 5.35 -7.57
C VAL A 186 26.76 4.58 -7.81
N THR A 187 27.80 4.85 -7.04
CA THR A 187 29.05 4.10 -7.07
C THR A 187 29.24 3.33 -5.78
N VAL A 188 29.32 2.00 -5.90
CA VAL A 188 29.58 1.08 -4.80
C VAL A 188 31.04 0.67 -4.85
N GLU A 189 31.71 0.73 -3.70
CA GLU A 189 33.03 0.17 -3.48
C GLU A 189 32.93 -1.06 -2.57
N SER A 190 33.74 -2.08 -2.82
CA SER A 190 33.87 -3.26 -1.97
C SER A 190 35.32 -3.65 -1.79
N PRO A 191 35.66 -4.32 -0.68
CA PRO A 191 37.00 -4.87 -0.47
C PRO A 191 37.44 -5.78 -1.63
N PRO A 192 38.75 -5.94 -1.84
CA PRO A 192 39.27 -6.95 -2.75
C PRO A 192 38.75 -8.33 -2.37
N LEU A 193 38.61 -9.20 -3.37
CA LEU A 193 38.42 -10.62 -3.11
C LEU A 193 39.75 -11.26 -2.69
N GLU A 194 39.67 -12.42 -2.03
CA GLU A 194 40.84 -13.24 -1.72
C GLU A 194 41.71 -13.47 -2.97
N GLY A 195 42.96 -13.02 -2.92
CA GLY A 195 43.92 -13.07 -4.04
C GLY A 195 43.99 -11.82 -4.91
N GLU A 196 43.18 -10.79 -4.64
CA GLU A 196 43.24 -9.48 -5.28
C GLU A 196 43.82 -8.41 -4.33
N GLU A 197 44.53 -7.43 -4.85
CA GLU A 197 45.03 -6.29 -4.05
C GLU A 197 44.18 -5.02 -4.20
N GLY A 198 43.40 -4.92 -5.29
CA GLY A 198 42.63 -3.73 -5.63
C GLY A 198 41.20 -3.74 -5.09
N VAL A 199 40.73 -2.61 -4.57
CA VAL A 199 39.31 -2.42 -4.26
C VAL A 199 38.45 -2.59 -5.50
N ARG A 200 37.28 -3.22 -5.34
CA ARG A 200 36.31 -3.41 -6.44
C ARG A 200 35.36 -2.24 -6.46
N ARG A 201 35.12 -1.67 -7.63
CA ARG A 201 34.19 -0.56 -7.83
C ARG A 201 33.19 -0.86 -8.93
N SER A 202 31.94 -0.52 -8.69
CA SER A 202 30.87 -0.64 -9.68
C SER A 202 29.96 0.58 -9.60
N THR A 203 29.85 1.27 -10.73
CA THR A 203 28.96 2.42 -10.91
C THR A 203 27.72 1.95 -11.66
N VAL A 204 26.55 2.22 -11.10
CA VAL A 204 25.25 1.87 -11.66
C VAL A 204 24.43 3.14 -11.92
N LYS A 205 23.63 3.10 -13.00
CA LYS A 205 22.77 4.20 -13.43
C LYS A 205 21.32 3.77 -13.38
N LEU A 206 20.51 4.46 -12.59
CA LEU A 206 19.06 4.28 -12.53
C LEU A 206 18.41 5.31 -13.45
N ALA A 207 17.95 4.88 -14.62
CA ALA A 207 17.18 5.76 -15.51
C ALA A 207 15.84 6.12 -14.87
N VAL A 208 15.44 7.39 -14.93
CA VAL A 208 14.16 7.90 -14.44
C VAL A 208 13.42 8.58 -15.58
N LYS A 209 12.17 8.20 -15.80
CA LYS A 209 11.28 8.79 -16.79
C LYS A 209 9.88 8.91 -16.21
N ALA A 210 9.26 10.07 -16.39
CA ALA A 210 7.92 10.36 -15.87
C ALA A 210 7.18 11.34 -16.80
N ASN A 211 5.86 11.44 -16.60
CA ASN A 211 5.05 12.49 -17.21
C ASN A 211 4.69 13.53 -16.14
N ILE A 212 4.77 14.80 -16.51
CA ILE A 212 4.30 15.94 -15.72
C ILE A 212 3.07 16.53 -16.39
N ILE A 213 2.13 16.99 -15.57
CA ILE A 213 0.97 17.79 -15.98
C ILE A 213 0.92 19.10 -15.17
N PRO A 214 0.14 20.09 -15.62
CA PRO A 214 -0.15 21.26 -14.80
C PRO A 214 -0.82 20.86 -13.49
N THR A 215 -0.55 21.58 -12.41
CA THR A 215 -1.13 21.32 -11.10
C THR A 215 -2.66 21.26 -11.20
N PRO A 216 -3.28 20.11 -10.86
CA PRO A 216 -4.73 19.97 -10.93
C PRO A 216 -5.44 20.96 -10.01
N PRO A 217 -6.66 21.40 -10.36
CA PRO A 217 -7.43 22.25 -9.48
C PRO A 217 -7.74 21.53 -8.17
N ARG A 218 -7.74 22.28 -7.06
CA ARG A 218 -7.95 21.79 -5.68
C ARG A 218 -9.10 20.79 -5.56
N HIS A 219 -10.26 21.09 -6.16
CA HIS A 219 -11.46 20.25 -6.07
C HIS A 219 -11.33 18.87 -6.75
N LYS A 220 -10.26 18.63 -7.53
CA LYS A 220 -9.93 17.32 -8.10
C LYS A 220 -8.87 16.56 -7.32
N ARG A 221 -8.29 17.15 -6.27
CA ARG A 221 -7.22 16.54 -5.47
C ARG A 221 -7.80 15.94 -4.19
N ILE A 222 -7.62 14.63 -4.05
CA ILE A 222 -8.09 13.80 -2.95
C ILE A 222 -6.87 13.39 -2.13
N LEU A 223 -6.91 13.66 -0.83
CA LEU A 223 -5.93 13.14 0.11
C LEU A 223 -6.49 11.87 0.76
N TRP A 224 -5.77 10.76 0.62
CA TRP A 224 -6.06 9.49 1.29
C TRP A 224 -5.22 9.39 2.55
N ASP A 225 -5.84 9.30 3.71
CA ASP A 225 -5.12 9.02 4.95
C ASP A 225 -4.67 7.56 4.98
N GLN A 226 -3.36 7.32 4.96
CA GLN A 226 -2.75 6.00 5.17
C GLN A 226 -2.00 5.95 6.50
N TYR A 227 -1.78 7.10 7.15
CA TYR A 227 -0.98 7.19 8.35
C TYR A 227 -1.68 6.52 9.53
N HIS A 228 -3.01 6.63 9.57
CA HIS A 228 -3.86 6.04 10.60
C HIS A 228 -4.44 4.67 10.23
N ASN A 229 -3.94 4.06 9.15
CA ASN A 229 -4.23 2.67 8.82
C ASN A 229 -3.12 1.74 9.32
N LEU A 230 -3.50 0.52 9.68
CA LEU A 230 -2.55 -0.54 10.01
C LEU A 230 -1.74 -0.95 8.79
N ARG A 231 -0.42 -0.74 8.86
CA ARG A 231 0.49 -1.05 7.74
C ARG A 231 0.76 -2.54 7.58
N TYR A 232 0.82 -3.26 8.69
CA TYR A 232 0.95 -4.70 8.76
C TYR A 232 0.55 -5.13 10.18
N PRO A 233 -0.30 -6.15 10.35
CA PRO A 233 -0.78 -6.52 11.68
C PRO A 233 0.38 -7.04 12.54
N GLN A 234 0.75 -6.30 13.59
CA GLN A 234 1.57 -6.85 14.69
C GLN A 234 0.71 -7.64 15.69
N GLY A 235 -0.60 -7.38 15.69
CA GLY A 235 -1.60 -8.02 16.54
C GLY A 235 -2.71 -8.69 15.74
N TYR A 236 -3.79 -9.09 16.44
CA TYR A 236 -4.97 -9.65 15.79
C TYR A 236 -5.88 -8.52 15.30
N PHE A 237 -6.01 -8.39 13.98
CA PHE A 237 -7.04 -7.56 13.36
C PHE A 237 -8.02 -8.45 12.60
N PRO A 238 -9.31 -8.44 12.99
CA PRO A 238 -10.32 -9.28 12.38
C PRO A 238 -10.73 -8.74 11.01
N ARG A 239 -11.15 -9.62 10.12
CA ARG A 239 -11.81 -9.23 8.86
C ARG A 239 -13.00 -8.28 9.08
N ASP A 240 -13.18 -7.37 8.14
CA ASP A 240 -14.37 -6.51 8.03
C ASP A 240 -15.64 -7.33 7.92
N ASN A 241 -15.60 -8.40 7.12
CA ASN A 241 -16.74 -9.29 6.93
C ASN A 241 -16.78 -10.39 8.00
N LEU A 242 -17.56 -10.16 9.05
CA LEU A 242 -17.76 -11.08 10.17
C LEU A 242 -18.42 -12.43 9.79
N LYS A 243 -18.93 -12.59 8.55
CA LYS A 243 -19.41 -13.89 8.06
C LYS A 243 -18.30 -14.81 7.58
N MET A 244 -17.13 -14.26 7.24
CA MET A 244 -15.99 -15.05 6.79
C MET A 244 -15.33 -15.71 7.99
N LYS A 245 -15.42 -17.04 8.05
CA LYS A 245 -14.84 -17.85 9.14
C LYS A 245 -13.49 -18.49 8.77
N ASN A 246 -13.16 -18.52 7.49
CA ASN A 246 -11.90 -19.04 7.00
C ASN A 246 -10.92 -17.86 6.94
N ASP A 247 -9.77 -18.00 7.61
CA ASP A 247 -8.74 -16.95 7.76
C ASP A 247 -9.26 -15.70 8.50
N PRO A 248 -9.13 -15.67 9.85
CA PRO A 248 -9.71 -14.62 10.66
C PRO A 248 -8.98 -13.27 10.55
N LEU A 249 -7.79 -13.23 9.96
CA LEU A 249 -6.91 -12.06 9.94
C LEU A 249 -7.19 -11.18 8.73
N ASP A 250 -7.22 -9.86 8.93
CA ASP A 250 -6.97 -8.91 7.85
C ASP A 250 -5.47 -8.67 7.70
N TRP A 251 -4.97 -8.88 6.48
CA TRP A 251 -3.54 -8.86 6.17
C TRP A 251 -3.20 -8.00 4.96
N ASN A 252 -4.18 -7.30 4.37
CA ASN A 252 -3.98 -6.57 3.12
C ASN A 252 -3.65 -5.06 3.32
N GLY A 253 -3.69 -4.56 4.58
CA GLY A 253 -3.11 -3.28 5.00
C GLY A 253 -3.78 -2.01 4.47
N ASP A 254 -5.08 -2.11 4.17
CA ASP A 254 -6.04 -1.05 3.83
C ASP A 254 -5.55 0.07 2.90
N HIS A 255 -4.64 -0.30 2.00
CA HIS A 255 -4.04 0.65 1.09
C HIS A 255 -4.94 0.91 -0.13
N VAL A 256 -4.95 2.16 -0.58
CA VAL A 256 -5.67 2.59 -1.80
C VAL A 256 -5.29 1.82 -3.08
N HIS A 257 -4.14 1.14 -3.09
CA HIS A 257 -3.65 0.34 -4.20
C HIS A 257 -3.72 -1.18 -3.92
N THR A 258 -4.32 -1.62 -2.81
CA THR A 258 -4.56 -3.04 -2.52
C THR A 258 -6.06 -3.26 -2.34
N ASN A 259 -6.57 -3.13 -1.11
CA ASN A 259 -7.96 -3.35 -0.72
C ASN A 259 -8.91 -2.46 -1.52
N PHE A 260 -8.51 -1.21 -1.76
CA PHE A 260 -9.34 -0.21 -2.42
C PHE A 260 -8.92 0.10 -3.86
N LYS A 261 -8.23 -0.83 -4.53
CA LYS A 261 -7.78 -0.68 -5.92
C LYS A 261 -8.91 -0.30 -6.87
N ASP A 262 -10.09 -0.90 -6.74
CA ASP A 262 -11.23 -0.61 -7.60
C ASP A 262 -11.76 0.83 -7.39
N LEU A 263 -11.79 1.29 -6.14
CA LEU A 263 -12.14 2.67 -5.80
C LEU A 263 -11.12 3.65 -6.39
N TYR A 264 -9.82 3.37 -6.23
CA TYR A 264 -8.75 4.15 -6.84
C TYR A 264 -8.94 4.27 -8.35
N GLN A 265 -9.12 3.14 -9.04
CA GLN A 265 -9.32 3.10 -10.48
C GLN A 265 -10.55 3.91 -10.90
N HIS A 266 -11.66 3.76 -10.18
CA HIS A 266 -12.87 4.52 -10.46
C HIS A 266 -12.64 6.04 -10.35
N LEU A 267 -12.07 6.50 -9.24
CA LEU A 267 -11.77 7.91 -8.99
C LEU A 267 -10.79 8.48 -10.01
N ARG A 268 -9.74 7.74 -10.36
CA ARG A 268 -8.80 8.12 -11.42
C ARG A 268 -9.48 8.23 -12.78
N ASN A 269 -10.35 7.29 -13.13
CA ASN A 269 -11.06 7.26 -14.42
C ASN A 269 -12.02 8.44 -14.60
N ILE A 270 -12.61 8.95 -13.51
CA ILE A 270 -13.47 10.15 -13.54
C ILE A 270 -12.68 11.47 -13.36
N GLY A 271 -11.35 11.39 -13.23
CA GLY A 271 -10.45 12.54 -13.29
C GLY A 271 -10.00 13.15 -11.96
N TYR A 272 -10.15 12.44 -10.83
CA TYR A 272 -9.59 12.85 -9.54
C TYR A 272 -8.16 12.36 -9.37
N TYR A 273 -7.31 13.15 -8.74
CA TYR A 273 -5.92 12.83 -8.39
C TYR A 273 -5.86 12.45 -6.92
N ILE A 274 -5.26 11.29 -6.62
CA ILE A 274 -5.21 10.75 -5.27
C ILE A 274 -3.76 10.80 -4.79
N GLU A 275 -3.57 11.34 -3.60
CA GLU A 275 -2.28 11.41 -2.92
C GLU A 275 -2.39 10.66 -1.59
N VAL A 276 -1.36 9.89 -1.23
CA VAL A 276 -1.36 9.03 -0.05
C VAL A 276 -0.59 9.74 1.07
N LEU A 277 -1.30 10.09 2.14
CA LEU A 277 -0.73 10.73 3.32
C LEU A 277 -0.11 9.67 4.24
N GLY A 278 1.21 9.63 4.29
CA GLY A 278 1.97 8.73 5.16
C GLY A 278 2.51 9.38 6.44
N THR A 279 2.00 10.57 6.80
CA THR A 279 2.45 11.39 7.95
C THR A 279 1.25 11.96 8.72
N PRO A 280 1.44 12.43 9.97
CA PRO A 280 0.37 13.06 10.75
C PRO A 280 -0.32 14.22 10.02
N PHE A 281 -1.54 14.55 10.43
CA PHE A 281 -2.32 15.64 9.82
C PHE A 281 -1.61 16.99 9.92
N THR A 282 -0.76 17.19 10.93
CA THR A 282 0.04 18.41 11.11
C THR A 282 1.06 18.67 9.99
N CYS A 283 1.34 17.68 9.14
CA CYS A 283 2.38 17.79 8.10
C CYS A 283 1.87 18.16 6.70
N PHE A 284 0.55 18.26 6.46
CA PHE A 284 0.01 18.62 5.15
C PHE A 284 -0.74 19.96 5.15
N ASP A 285 -0.72 20.64 4.00
CA ASP A 285 -1.48 21.88 3.78
C ASP A 285 -2.85 21.56 3.14
N ALA A 286 -3.94 21.82 3.86
CA ALA A 286 -5.30 21.53 3.42
C ALA A 286 -5.76 22.38 2.22
N ARG A 287 -5.12 23.53 1.97
CA ARG A 287 -5.45 24.39 0.83
C ARG A 287 -5.14 23.73 -0.51
N HIS A 288 -4.31 22.69 -0.52
CA HIS A 288 -4.00 21.91 -1.71
C HIS A 288 -5.06 20.88 -2.08
N TYR A 289 -5.93 20.49 -1.15
CA TYR A 289 -6.84 19.35 -1.31
C TYR A 289 -8.29 19.79 -1.20
N GLY A 290 -9.16 19.19 -2.04
CA GLY A 290 -10.59 19.38 -1.94
C GLY A 290 -11.20 18.53 -0.83
N VAL A 291 -10.63 17.35 -0.60
CA VAL A 291 -11.17 16.36 0.35
C VAL A 291 -10.07 15.52 0.99
N LEU A 292 -10.25 15.19 2.27
CA LEU A 292 -9.54 14.15 3.01
C LEU A 292 -10.46 12.94 3.19
N LEU A 293 -9.98 11.76 2.78
CA LEU A 293 -10.65 10.49 2.98
C LEU A 293 -10.01 9.76 4.16
N LEU A 294 -10.82 9.45 5.17
CA LEU A 294 -10.48 8.52 6.26
C LEU A 294 -11.22 7.22 5.98
N VAL A 295 -10.52 6.17 5.60
CA VAL A 295 -11.11 4.89 5.22
C VAL A 295 -10.53 3.81 6.10
N ASP A 296 -11.42 3.20 6.88
CA ASP A 296 -11.11 2.17 7.86
C ASP A 296 -9.93 2.50 8.80
N PRO A 297 -9.96 3.63 9.54
CA PRO A 297 -8.82 3.99 10.38
C PRO A 297 -8.83 3.20 11.70
N GLU A 298 -7.66 2.70 12.10
CA GLU A 298 -7.49 1.91 13.32
C GLU A 298 -6.56 2.55 14.36
N GLU A 299 -5.80 3.58 13.99
CA GLU A 299 -4.91 4.30 14.89
C GLU A 299 -5.60 5.42 15.67
N GLU A 300 -4.96 5.86 16.76
CA GLU A 300 -5.39 7.02 17.55
C GLU A 300 -4.94 8.34 16.94
N TYR A 301 -5.63 9.45 17.29
CA TYR A 301 -5.31 10.79 16.81
C TYR A 301 -4.72 11.64 17.94
N HIS A 302 -3.61 12.33 17.68
CA HIS A 302 -3.08 13.28 18.64
C HIS A 302 -3.94 14.55 18.71
N ARG A 303 -3.91 15.26 19.85
CA ARG A 303 -4.69 16.49 20.05
C ARG A 303 -4.37 17.56 19.00
N GLU A 304 -3.09 17.68 18.65
CA GLU A 304 -2.60 18.60 17.64
C GLU A 304 -3.19 18.30 16.26
N GLU A 305 -3.43 17.03 15.94
CA GLU A 305 -4.06 16.60 14.69
C GLU A 305 -5.55 16.90 14.68
N ILE A 306 -6.26 16.66 15.79
CA ILE A 306 -7.67 17.00 15.94
C ILE A 306 -7.86 18.51 15.78
N ASP A 307 -7.06 19.31 16.48
CA ASP A 307 -7.12 20.76 16.41
C ASP A 307 -6.78 21.28 15.01
N LYS A 308 -5.80 20.66 14.34
CA LYS A 308 -5.42 21.01 12.97
C LYS A 308 -6.53 20.66 11.99
N LEU A 309 -7.06 19.44 12.01
CA LEU A 309 -8.13 19.01 11.10
C LEU A 309 -9.39 19.86 11.27
N ARG A 310 -9.73 20.23 12.52
CA ARG A 310 -10.83 21.15 12.78
C ARG A 310 -10.64 22.47 12.05
N ARG A 311 -9.46 23.09 12.14
CA ARG A 311 -9.15 24.35 11.42
C ARG A 311 -9.23 24.16 9.91
N ASP A 312 -8.67 23.08 9.38
CA ASP A 312 -8.71 22.80 7.94
C ASP A 312 -10.14 22.69 7.41
N VAL A 313 -11.04 22.05 8.16
CA VAL A 313 -12.45 21.88 7.77
C VAL A 313 -13.21 23.19 7.92
N GLU A 314 -13.07 23.89 9.05
CA GLU A 314 -13.84 25.08 9.38
C GLU A 314 -13.37 26.34 8.61
N GLN A 315 -12.07 26.47 8.39
CA GLN A 315 -11.44 27.69 7.88
C GLN A 315 -10.95 27.54 6.44
N ASP A 316 -10.28 26.43 6.11
CA ASP A 316 -9.74 26.20 4.76
C ASP A 316 -10.74 25.48 3.83
N GLY A 317 -11.90 25.07 4.36
CA GLY A 317 -12.97 24.43 3.62
C GLY A 317 -12.55 23.07 3.04
N LEU A 318 -11.75 22.30 3.78
CA LEU A 318 -11.44 20.92 3.46
C LEU A 318 -12.70 20.06 3.68
N ALA A 319 -13.08 19.28 2.66
CA ALA A 319 -14.13 18.30 2.86
C ALA A 319 -13.57 17.08 3.60
N LEU A 320 -14.29 16.57 4.60
CA LEU A 320 -13.94 15.33 5.29
C LEU A 320 -14.92 14.22 4.89
N ILE A 321 -14.42 13.06 4.48
CA ILE A 321 -15.23 11.85 4.29
C ILE A 321 -14.66 10.76 5.18
N VAL A 322 -15.52 10.21 6.03
CA VAL A 322 -15.16 9.11 6.94
C VAL A 322 -15.96 7.88 6.57
N LEU A 323 -15.24 6.80 6.27
CA LEU A 323 -15.76 5.46 6.02
C LEU A 323 -15.26 4.58 7.16
N ALA A 324 -16.07 4.48 8.21
CA ALA A 324 -15.74 3.68 9.38
C ALA A 324 -16.45 2.32 9.31
N ASP A 325 -15.73 1.28 9.67
CA ASP A 325 -16.20 -0.08 9.76
C ASP A 325 -16.78 -0.39 11.17
N TRP A 326 -16.93 -1.66 11.48
CA TRP A 326 -17.62 -2.14 12.67
C TRP A 326 -16.74 -2.05 13.91
N TYR A 327 -17.37 -1.83 15.05
CA TYR A 327 -16.71 -1.92 16.35
C TYR A 327 -17.72 -2.42 17.37
N ASN A 328 -17.37 -3.50 18.08
CA ASN A 328 -18.19 -4.03 19.16
C ASN A 328 -17.36 -4.96 20.04
N THR A 329 -17.20 -4.60 21.32
CA THR A 329 -16.35 -5.33 22.27
C THR A 329 -16.87 -6.74 22.59
N ASP A 330 -18.18 -6.97 22.54
CA ASP A 330 -18.75 -8.31 22.71
C ASP A 330 -18.46 -9.23 21.51
N VAL A 331 -18.53 -8.70 20.29
CA VAL A 331 -18.16 -9.42 19.07
C VAL A 331 -16.67 -9.73 19.08
N MET A 332 -15.81 -8.75 19.39
CA MET A 332 -14.36 -8.93 19.49
C MET A 332 -13.99 -10.05 20.46
N ARG A 333 -14.62 -10.10 21.64
CA ARG A 333 -14.39 -11.18 22.63
C ARG A 333 -14.81 -12.56 22.14
N LYS A 334 -15.77 -12.65 21.22
CA LYS A 334 -16.30 -13.92 20.68
C LYS A 334 -15.47 -14.46 19.53
N ILE A 335 -14.83 -13.60 18.74
CA ILE A 335 -14.04 -14.00 17.57
C ILE A 335 -12.56 -14.27 17.90
N LYS A 336 -12.16 -14.18 19.17
CA LYS A 336 -10.84 -14.61 19.63
C LYS A 336 -10.56 -16.05 19.22
N PHE A 337 -9.31 -16.35 18.90
CA PHE A 337 -8.87 -17.70 18.59
C PHE A 337 -7.60 -18.06 19.36
N TYR A 338 -7.35 -19.36 19.49
CA TYR A 338 -6.13 -19.87 20.08
C TYR A 338 -5.14 -20.17 18.96
N ASP A 339 -4.00 -19.48 18.94
CA ASP A 339 -2.92 -19.77 18.00
C ASP A 339 -2.04 -20.88 18.57
N GLU A 340 -2.00 -22.01 17.88
CA GLU A 340 -1.17 -23.16 18.28
C GLU A 340 0.33 -22.87 18.16
N ASN A 341 0.74 -21.95 17.29
CA ASN A 341 2.15 -21.61 17.08
C ASN A 341 2.72 -20.80 18.24
N THR A 342 2.01 -19.75 18.66
CA THR A 342 2.40 -18.91 19.81
C THR A 342 1.90 -19.43 21.16
N ARG A 343 0.97 -20.40 21.15
CA ARG A 343 0.29 -20.96 22.34
C ARG A 343 -0.47 -19.92 23.16
N GLN A 344 -0.98 -18.89 22.50
CA GLN A 344 -1.67 -17.77 23.14
C GLN A 344 -3.06 -17.57 22.55
N TRP A 345 -3.95 -16.99 23.36
CA TRP A 345 -5.24 -16.49 22.88
C TRP A 345 -5.03 -15.12 22.24
N TRP A 346 -5.38 -15.02 20.96
CA TRP A 346 -5.35 -13.78 20.21
C TRP A 346 -6.71 -13.12 20.33
N LEU A 347 -6.75 -11.93 20.93
CA LEU A 347 -7.93 -11.08 20.99
C LEU A 347 -7.77 -9.92 20.02
N PRO A 348 -8.84 -9.52 19.29
CA PRO A 348 -8.79 -8.35 18.43
C PRO A 348 -8.33 -7.10 19.20
N GLU A 349 -7.38 -6.36 18.64
CA GLU A 349 -6.96 -5.07 19.21
C GLU A 349 -8.04 -4.00 19.01
N THR A 350 -8.67 -3.98 17.84
CA THR A 350 -9.85 -3.16 17.53
C THR A 350 -10.88 -3.97 16.72
N GLY A 351 -11.99 -3.33 16.33
CA GLY A 351 -12.94 -3.88 15.37
C GLY A 351 -12.38 -3.87 13.94
N GLY A 352 -13.21 -3.56 12.94
CA GLY A 352 -12.68 -3.12 11.65
C GLY A 352 -11.99 -1.77 11.80
N SER A 353 -12.71 -0.76 12.31
CA SER A 353 -12.12 0.55 12.65
C SER A 353 -12.01 0.81 14.16
N ASN A 354 -11.13 1.73 14.54
CA ASN A 354 -11.03 2.28 15.90
C ASN A 354 -12.08 3.38 16.12
N ILE A 355 -13.31 2.95 16.36
CA ILE A 355 -14.45 3.84 16.61
C ILE A 355 -14.27 4.76 17.83
N PRO A 356 -13.69 4.31 18.96
CA PRO A 356 -13.35 5.22 20.06
C PRO A 356 -12.48 6.41 19.63
N ALA A 357 -11.38 6.17 18.90
CA ALA A 357 -10.50 7.22 18.40
C ALA A 357 -11.20 8.14 17.39
N LEU A 358 -11.95 7.56 16.44
CA LEU A 358 -12.77 8.33 15.50
C LEU A 358 -13.80 9.22 16.19
N ASN A 359 -14.39 8.75 17.29
CA ASN A 359 -15.33 9.55 18.07
C ASN A 359 -14.65 10.75 18.74
N GLU A 360 -13.39 10.62 19.17
CA GLU A 360 -12.62 11.75 19.70
C GLU A 360 -12.38 12.79 18.61
N LEU A 361 -11.97 12.35 17.42
CA LEU A 361 -11.76 13.21 16.24
C LEU A 361 -13.05 13.95 15.82
N LEU A 362 -14.17 13.23 15.78
CA LEU A 362 -15.46 13.73 15.26
C LEU A 362 -16.30 14.50 16.29
N ALA A 363 -15.95 14.43 17.58
CA ALA A 363 -16.70 15.08 18.65
C ALA A 363 -16.84 16.59 18.45
N VAL A 364 -15.82 17.26 17.92
CA VAL A 364 -15.82 18.71 17.64
C VAL A 364 -16.89 19.11 16.62
N HIS A 365 -17.29 18.17 15.76
CA HIS A 365 -18.35 18.35 14.77
C HIS A 365 -19.70 17.81 15.25
N GLY A 366 -19.82 17.40 16.52
CA GLY A 366 -21.07 16.88 17.08
C GLY A 366 -21.52 15.54 16.50
N ILE A 367 -20.60 14.78 15.90
CA ILE A 367 -20.85 13.46 15.31
C ILE A 367 -20.35 12.40 16.28
N ARG A 368 -21.13 11.32 16.44
CA ARG A 368 -20.72 10.16 17.23
C ARG A 368 -21.22 8.87 16.60
N LEU A 369 -20.31 7.94 16.43
CA LEU A 369 -20.52 6.56 16.02
C LEU A 369 -20.77 5.69 17.27
N GLY A 370 -21.61 4.67 17.12
CA GLY A 370 -21.95 3.72 18.17
C GLY A 370 -21.15 2.43 18.08
N ASP A 371 -21.68 1.39 18.71
CA ASP A 371 -21.06 0.06 18.82
C ASP A 371 -21.95 -1.05 18.22
N ARG A 372 -23.06 -0.69 17.56
CA ARG A 372 -23.96 -1.66 16.95
C ARG A 372 -23.46 -1.99 15.55
N VAL A 373 -23.28 -3.28 15.30
CA VAL A 373 -22.86 -3.79 14.00
C VAL A 373 -24.05 -4.16 13.15
N TYR A 374 -24.15 -3.56 11.97
CA TYR A 374 -25.23 -3.79 11.02
C TYR A 374 -24.73 -4.45 9.73
N GLU A 375 -25.64 -5.21 9.11
CA GLU A 375 -25.44 -5.85 7.81
C GLU A 375 -26.74 -5.81 6.99
N GLY A 376 -26.63 -5.90 5.67
CA GLY A 376 -27.79 -6.04 4.79
C GLY A 376 -27.55 -5.45 3.41
N SER A 377 -28.62 -5.32 2.63
CA SER A 377 -28.53 -4.76 1.27
C SER A 377 -29.14 -3.37 1.24
N ILE A 378 -28.43 -2.43 0.65
CA ILE A 378 -28.87 -1.04 0.45
C ILE A 378 -29.10 -0.86 -1.04
N THR A 379 -30.28 -0.39 -1.43
CA THR A 379 -30.57 -0.09 -2.83
C THR A 379 -30.66 1.43 -3.02
N MET A 380 -29.84 1.97 -3.91
CA MET A 380 -29.82 3.38 -4.30
C MET A 380 -29.69 3.47 -5.82
N ASN A 381 -30.57 4.23 -6.48
CA ASN A 381 -30.57 4.47 -7.94
C ASN A 381 -30.30 3.20 -8.77
N ASP A 382 -31.13 2.18 -8.56
CA ASP A 382 -31.07 0.87 -9.24
C ASP A 382 -29.79 0.04 -9.02
N ARG A 383 -28.95 0.44 -8.07
CA ARG A 383 -27.80 -0.34 -7.61
C ARG A 383 -28.05 -0.87 -6.21
N THR A 384 -27.94 -2.19 -6.07
CA THR A 384 -27.96 -2.85 -4.76
C THR A 384 -26.52 -3.07 -4.29
N LEU A 385 -26.15 -2.38 -3.22
CA LEU A 385 -24.89 -2.57 -2.50
C LEU A 385 -25.12 -3.59 -1.37
N GLN A 386 -24.18 -4.51 -1.19
CA GLN A 386 -24.11 -5.32 0.02
C GLN A 386 -23.31 -4.58 1.08
N TYR A 387 -23.96 -4.25 2.18
CA TYR A 387 -23.37 -3.72 3.39
C TYR A 387 -23.01 -4.88 4.31
N MET A 388 -21.71 -5.23 4.35
CA MET A 388 -21.25 -6.47 5.00
C MET A 388 -21.26 -6.36 6.52
N SER A 389 -20.48 -5.44 7.05
CA SER A 389 -20.44 -5.06 8.46
C SER A 389 -20.20 -3.56 8.52
N GLY A 390 -20.71 -2.93 9.57
CA GLY A 390 -20.21 -1.62 9.95
C GLY A 390 -21.04 -0.98 11.05
N THR A 391 -20.54 0.15 11.55
CA THR A 391 -21.01 0.74 12.81
C THR A 391 -22.21 1.68 12.66
N SER A 392 -23.04 1.77 13.68
CA SER A 392 -24.15 2.74 13.75
C SER A 392 -23.69 4.20 13.92
N ILE A 393 -24.46 5.16 13.43
CA ILE A 393 -24.37 6.57 13.84
C ILE A 393 -25.37 6.83 14.97
N VAL A 394 -24.90 7.35 16.11
CA VAL A 394 -25.75 7.60 17.30
C VAL A 394 -25.99 9.08 17.56
N GLN A 395 -25.13 9.96 17.05
CA GLN A 395 -25.29 11.40 17.16
C GLN A 395 -24.85 12.06 15.86
N PHE A 396 -25.62 13.05 15.42
CA PHE A 396 -25.32 13.84 14.24
C PHE A 396 -25.89 15.25 14.38
N PRO A 397 -25.24 16.29 13.83
CA PRO A 397 -25.73 17.66 13.88
C PRO A 397 -27.14 17.80 13.27
N THR A 398 -27.98 18.61 13.89
CA THR A 398 -29.36 18.87 13.43
C THR A 398 -29.42 19.59 12.09
N SER A 399 -28.38 20.35 11.75
CA SER A 399 -28.20 21.00 10.44
C SER A 399 -27.78 20.02 9.34
N GLY A 400 -27.34 18.82 9.69
CA GLY A 400 -26.88 17.80 8.77
C GLY A 400 -28.02 16.93 8.22
N VAL A 401 -27.72 16.19 7.15
CA VAL A 401 -28.65 15.24 6.54
C VAL A 401 -28.25 13.81 6.93
N LEU A 402 -29.20 13.07 7.51
CA LEU A 402 -29.04 11.65 7.83
C LEU A 402 -29.96 10.80 6.95
N VAL A 403 -29.39 10.04 6.03
CA VAL A 403 -30.02 9.06 5.13
C VAL A 403 -29.93 7.66 5.74
N GLY A 404 -30.87 6.75 5.45
CA GLY A 404 -30.84 5.44 6.06
C GLY A 404 -31.56 4.29 5.38
N ALA A 405 -31.23 3.07 5.82
CA ALA A 405 -31.72 1.81 5.26
C ALA A 405 -32.01 0.76 6.35
N LYS A 406 -33.06 -0.04 6.19
CA LYS A 406 -33.36 -1.12 7.14
C LYS A 406 -32.27 -2.21 7.05
N LEU A 407 -31.48 -2.36 8.10
CA LEU A 407 -30.40 -3.34 8.20
C LEU A 407 -30.58 -4.25 9.42
N ASN A 408 -29.95 -5.41 9.39
CA ASN A 408 -29.98 -6.39 10.47
C ASN A 408 -28.83 -6.14 11.43
N ASN A 409 -29.10 -6.16 12.74
CA ASN A 409 -28.04 -6.10 13.75
C ASN A 409 -27.42 -7.48 13.92
N GLN A 410 -26.19 -7.67 13.42
CA GLN A 410 -25.46 -8.93 13.54
C GLN A 410 -24.73 -9.07 14.88
N GLY A 411 -24.41 -7.97 15.56
CA GLY A 411 -23.78 -8.01 16.89
C GLY A 411 -24.64 -8.69 17.97
N LYS A 412 -25.96 -8.69 17.81
CA LYS A 412 -26.91 -9.38 18.72
C LYS A 412 -27.11 -10.87 18.42
N LYS A 413 -26.89 -11.31 17.17
CA LYS A 413 -27.08 -12.72 16.77
C LYS A 413 -25.81 -13.49 17.08
N GLY A 414 -25.73 -14.07 18.28
CA GLY A 414 -24.67 -15.02 18.60
C GLY A 414 -24.65 -16.17 17.59
N VAL A 415 -23.54 -16.29 16.85
CA VAL A 415 -23.20 -17.50 16.10
C VAL A 415 -23.01 -18.62 17.12
N ASN A 416 -23.98 -19.52 17.17
CA ASN A 416 -23.99 -20.68 18.05
C ASN A 416 -22.89 -21.67 17.62
N PRO A 417 -21.95 -22.09 18.48
CA PRO A 417 -20.87 -23.01 18.07
C PRO A 417 -21.35 -24.44 17.76
N ASN A 418 -22.56 -24.84 18.19
CA ASN A 418 -23.05 -26.23 18.06
C ASN A 418 -24.59 -26.33 18.02
N ALA A 419 -25.27 -26.06 16.89
CA ALA A 419 -26.68 -26.45 16.77
C ALA A 419 -27.10 -26.85 15.34
N PRO A 420 -27.73 -28.03 15.14
CA PRO A 420 -28.36 -28.42 13.89
C PRO A 420 -29.68 -27.66 13.67
N MET A 421 -30.10 -27.55 12.41
CA MET A 421 -31.32 -26.85 11.97
C MET A 421 -32.57 -27.34 12.71
N ALA A 422 -33.36 -26.40 13.25
CA ALA A 422 -34.79 -26.55 13.48
C ALA A 422 -35.45 -25.17 13.48
N GLY A 423 -36.38 -24.94 12.55
CA GLY A 423 -37.06 -23.66 12.38
C GLY A 423 -38.18 -23.46 13.38
N TRP A 424 -38.43 -22.22 13.80
CA TRP A 424 -39.72 -21.76 14.30
C TRP A 424 -39.88 -20.25 14.03
N SER A 425 -41.14 -19.86 13.86
CA SER A 425 -41.69 -18.61 13.35
C SER A 425 -42.12 -17.61 14.45
N LEU A 426 -42.41 -16.36 14.03
CA LEU A 426 -43.01 -15.21 14.74
C LEU A 426 -42.08 -14.48 15.75
N ARG A 427 -42.06 -13.14 15.90
CA ARG A 427 -42.98 -12.05 15.54
C ARG A 427 -42.17 -10.75 15.33
N TRP A 428 -42.74 -9.87 14.53
CA TRP A 428 -42.30 -8.52 14.22
C TRP A 428 -42.01 -7.65 15.45
N LEU A 429 -40.92 -6.87 15.41
CA LEU A 429 -40.88 -5.49 15.89
C LEU A 429 -39.89 -4.70 15.03
N SER A 430 -40.48 -3.88 14.16
CA SER A 430 -39.83 -2.91 13.28
C SER A 430 -39.03 -1.88 14.09
N THR A 431 -37.77 -1.62 13.73
CA THR A 431 -37.18 -0.28 13.85
C THR A 431 -36.12 -0.05 12.76
N SER A 432 -36.40 0.91 11.88
CA SER A 432 -35.59 1.40 10.76
C SER A 432 -34.46 2.31 11.21
N TRP A 433 -33.21 2.13 10.76
CA TRP A 433 -32.09 3.03 11.12
C TRP A 433 -31.07 3.26 10.01
N ARG A 434 -30.17 4.24 10.19
CA ARG A 434 -29.65 5.08 9.11
C ARG A 434 -28.13 4.98 8.88
N PHE A 435 -27.66 5.17 7.63
CA PHE A 435 -26.25 5.24 7.18
C PHE A 435 -26.08 6.31 6.11
N THR A 436 -25.02 7.14 6.17
CA THR A 436 -24.78 8.22 5.20
C THR A 436 -23.30 8.50 4.99
N VAL A 437 -22.95 8.76 3.73
CA VAL A 437 -21.68 9.30 3.24
C VAL A 437 -21.66 10.82 3.50
N PHE A 438 -20.63 11.33 4.18
CA PHE A 438 -20.48 12.76 4.40
C PHE A 438 -19.87 13.44 3.16
N VAL A 439 -20.34 14.64 2.82
CA VAL A 439 -19.64 15.63 2.01
C VAL A 439 -19.79 16.95 2.75
N SER A 440 -18.77 17.40 3.47
CA SER A 440 -18.78 18.76 4.04
C SER A 440 -18.29 19.75 2.99
N GLY A 441 -19.22 20.43 2.33
CA GLY A 441 -18.96 21.65 1.58
C GLY A 441 -19.64 22.81 2.28
N THR A 442 -18.88 23.65 2.97
CA THR A 442 -19.33 25.00 3.33
C THR A 442 -19.46 25.81 2.03
N GLY A 443 -20.67 25.84 1.49
CA GLY A 443 -20.95 26.61 0.27
C GLY A 443 -22.25 26.16 -0.37
N TYR A 444 -23.27 27.01 -0.27
CA TYR A 444 -24.52 26.87 -1.00
C TYR A 444 -24.25 26.72 -2.51
N THR A 445 -24.35 25.50 -3.02
CA THR A 445 -24.86 25.25 -4.37
C THR A 445 -25.45 23.85 -4.39
N ARG A 446 -26.76 23.75 -4.65
CA ARG A 446 -27.43 22.47 -4.92
C ARG A 446 -26.71 21.79 -6.09
N VAL A 447 -25.81 20.85 -5.81
CA VAL A 447 -25.38 19.88 -6.80
C VAL A 447 -26.51 18.86 -6.90
N ARG A 448 -27.35 19.00 -7.93
CA ARG A 448 -28.11 17.86 -8.44
C ARG A 448 -27.07 16.85 -8.94
N LEU A 449 -26.97 15.71 -8.27
CA LEU A 449 -26.34 14.55 -8.89
C LEU A 449 -27.20 14.15 -10.11
N PRO A 450 -26.59 13.86 -11.27
CA PRO A 450 -27.30 13.31 -12.42
C PRO A 450 -27.93 11.95 -12.09
#